data_AF-A0A9D6CJ27-F1
#
_entry.id   AF-A0A9D6CJ27-F1
#
_cell.length_a   1.000
_cell.length_b   1.000
_cell.length_c   1.000
_cell.angle_alpha   90.00
_cell.angle_beta   90.00
_cell.angle_gamma   90.00
#
_symmetry.space_group_name_H-M   'P 1'
#
loop_
_entity.id
_entity.type
_entity.pdbx_description
1 polymer ?
#
loop_
_entity_poly.entity_id
_entity_poly.type
_entity_poly.pdbx_seq_one_letter_code
_entity_poly.pdbx_strand_id
1 'polypeptide(L)' 'MARLVKLEATGPVKVEPSDKPVFVCACGLSRKFPFCDGSHKPTRDEEPGCVYRYSGESREVVGDAGNSAAG' A
#
# COMPACT_ATOMS: atom_id res chain seq x y z
N MET A 1 -9.63 -7.22 18.36
CA MET A 1 -10.35 -6.10 17.70
C MET A 1 -9.68 -5.86 16.35
N ALA A 2 -10.46 -5.68 15.28
CA ALA A 2 -9.93 -5.39 13.95
C ALA A 2 -10.15 -3.90 13.62
N ARG A 3 -9.26 -3.32 12.82
CA ARG A 3 -9.37 -1.95 12.30
C ARG A 3 -9.09 -1.96 10.80
N LEU A 4 -9.80 -1.12 10.06
CA LEU A 4 -9.48 -0.81 8.67
C LEU A 4 -8.61 0.46 8.67
N VAL A 5 -7.48 0.42 7.97
CA VAL A 5 -6.56 1.54 7.82
C VAL A 5 -6.41 1.81 6.32
N LYS A 6 -6.74 3.03 5.89
CA LYS A 6 -6.52 3.47 4.50
C LYS A 6 -5.05 3.86 4.34
N LEU A 7 -4.40 3.33 3.32
CA LEU A 7 -3.04 3.69 2.92
C LEU A 7 -3.08 4.20 1.49
N GLU A 8 -2.48 5.35 1.24
CA GLU A 8 -2.47 6.02 -0.08
C GLU A 8 -1.06 6.10 -0.67
N ALA A 9 -0.03 5.80 0.12
CA ALA A 9 1.35 5.85 -0.35
C ALA A 9 1.67 4.64 -1.23
N THR A 10 2.17 4.89 -2.44
CA THR A 10 2.54 3.84 -3.41
C THR A 10 4.02 3.41 -3.30
N GLY A 11 4.68 3.81 -2.22
CA GLY A 11 6.11 3.55 -2.01
C GLY A 11 6.57 3.82 -0.59
N PRO A 12 7.83 3.48 -0.27
CA PRO A 12 8.39 3.71 1.05
C PRO A 12 8.83 5.17 1.25
N VAL A 13 8.98 5.54 2.52
CA VAL A 13 9.60 6.80 2.94
C VAL A 13 11.06 6.54 3.26
N LYS A 14 11.96 7.36 2.72
CA LYS A 14 13.38 7.36 3.09
C LYS A 14 13.54 8.08 4.43
N VAL A 15 14.20 7.45 5.39
CA VAL A 15 14.52 8.06 6.69
C VAL A 15 15.84 8.80 6.56
N GLU A 16 15.89 10.04 7.04
CA GLU A 16 17.09 10.89 7.03
C GLU A 16 17.25 11.62 8.38
N PRO A 17 18.49 11.88 8.82
CA PRO A 17 19.75 11.34 8.29
C PRO A 17 19.97 9.90 8.74
N SER A 18 20.61 9.06 7.92
CA SER A 18 21.08 7.74 8.33
C SER A 18 22.39 7.33 7.66
N ASP A 19 23.25 6.61 8.39
CA ASP A 19 24.56 6.16 7.87
C ASP A 19 24.42 5.22 6.66
N LYS A 20 23.31 4.48 6.60
CA LYS A 20 22.92 3.61 5.48
C LYS A 20 21.48 3.91 5.10
N PRO A 21 21.10 3.87 3.81
CA PRO A 21 19.73 4.14 3.39
C PRO A 21 18.72 3.23 4.12
N VAL A 22 17.81 3.84 4.90
CA VAL A 22 16.69 3.14 5.54
C VAL A 22 15.39 3.57 4.87
N PHE A 23 14.59 2.57 4.48
CA PHE A 23 13.30 2.78 3.83
C PHE A 23 12.19 2.14 4.68
N VAL A 24 11.25 2.95 5.14
CA VAL A 24 10.08 2.51 5.91
C VAL A 24 8.91 2.31 4.97
N CYS A 25 8.24 1.16 5.09
CA CYS A 25 7.06 0.83 4.32
C CYS A 25 5.92 1.81 4.65
N ALA A 26 5.34 2.44 3.62
CA ALA A 26 4.12 3.22 3.75
C ALA A 26 2.95 2.66 2.91
N CYS A 27 3.20 1.66 2.06
CA CYS A 27 2.16 1.01 1.25
C CYS A 27 1.36 -0.08 1.98
N GLY A 28 1.85 -0.57 3.14
CA GLY A 28 1.19 -1.60 3.94
C GLY A 28 1.32 -3.04 3.45
N LEU A 29 1.96 -3.28 2.30
CA LEU A 29 2.10 -4.63 1.70
C LEU A 29 3.38 -5.36 2.10
N SER A 30 4.26 -4.74 2.90
CA SER A 30 5.54 -5.36 3.21
C SER A 30 5.39 -6.59 4.09
N ARG A 31 6.07 -7.68 3.71
CA ARG A 31 6.19 -8.89 4.53
C ARG A 31 7.28 -8.75 5.60
N LYS A 32 8.06 -7.66 5.56
CA LYS A 32 9.11 -7.31 6.53
C LYS A 32 8.79 -5.99 7.25
N PHE A 33 7.50 -5.70 7.43
CA PHE A 33 7.05 -4.49 8.12
C PHE A 33 7.77 -4.33 9.48
N PRO A 34 8.30 -3.13 9.81
CA PRO A 34 8.03 -1.82 9.20
C PRO A 34 8.90 -1.46 7.99
N PHE A 35 9.88 -2.28 7.62
CA PHE A 35 10.82 -1.94 6.55
C PHE A 35 10.25 -2.21 5.17
N CYS A 36 10.72 -1.47 4.17
CA CYS A 36 10.39 -1.75 2.78
C CYS A 36 11.12 -3.01 2.29
N ASP A 37 10.38 -3.94 1.69
CA ASP A 37 10.91 -5.15 1.04
C ASP A 37 10.63 -5.19 -0.48
N GLY A 38 10.15 -4.07 -1.04
CA GLY A 38 9.80 -3.96 -2.45
C GLY A 38 8.39 -4.42 -2.80
N SER A 39 7.57 -4.86 -1.83
CA SER A 39 6.18 -5.28 -2.07
C SER A 39 5.26 -4.14 -2.50
N HIS A 40 5.72 -2.88 -2.53
CA HIS A 40 4.99 -1.74 -3.08
C HIS A 40 4.95 -1.69 -4.61
N LYS A 41 5.68 -2.54 -5.34
CA LYS A 41 5.68 -2.50 -6.81
C LYS A 41 4.27 -2.59 -7.43
N PRO A 42 3.36 -3.45 -6.96
CA PRO A 42 2.01 -3.53 -7.49
C PRO A 42 1.12 -2.36 -7.11
N THR A 43 1.55 -1.40 -6.29
CA THR A 43 0.71 -0.22 -5.98
C THR A 43 0.94 0.94 -6.96
N ARG A 44 1.93 0.81 -7.86
CA ARG A 44 2.32 1.88 -8.79
C ARG A 44 1.37 2.07 -9.97
N ASP A 45 0.60 1.06 -10.30
CA ASP A 45 -0.37 1.02 -11.39
C ASP A 45 -1.81 0.99 -10.86
N GLU A 46 -2.02 1.30 -9.57
CA GLU A 46 -3.34 1.50 -9.00
C GLU A 46 -4.02 2.70 -9.64
N GLU A 47 -5.29 2.52 -9.98
CA GLU A 47 -6.08 3.57 -10.60
C GLU A 47 -6.47 4.63 -9.55
N PRO A 48 -6.23 5.93 -9.82
CA PRO A 48 -6.57 6.99 -8.88
C PRO A 48 -8.05 6.96 -8.48
N GLY A 49 -8.30 6.92 -7.18
CA GLY A 49 -9.65 6.90 -6.63
C GLY A 49 -10.21 5.49 -6.39
N CYS A 50 -9.59 4.43 -6.90
CA CYS A 50 -9.96 3.07 -6.56
C CYS A 50 -9.38 2.67 -5.19
N VAL A 51 -10.11 1.85 -4.45
CA VAL A 51 -9.67 1.21 -3.20
C VAL A 51 -9.40 -0.24 -3.49
N TYR A 52 -8.16 -0.67 -3.31
CA TYR A 52 -7.75 -2.06 -3.53
C TYR A 52 -7.68 -2.82 -2.21
N ARG A 53 -8.19 -4.06 -2.20
CA ARG A 53 -7.89 -5.04 -1.17
C ARG A 53 -6.88 -6.03 -1.70
N TYR A 54 -5.80 -6.22 -0.96
CA TYR A 54 -4.77 -7.22 -1.23
C TYR A 54 -5.00 -8.48 -0.40
N SER A 55 -4.95 -9.64 -1.05
CA SER A 55 -5.05 -10.96 -0.40
C SER A 55 -3.92 -11.85 -0.91
N GLY A 56 -2.76 -11.76 -0.26
CA GLY A 56 -1.55 -12.43 -0.75
C GLY A 56 -1.01 -11.71 -1.99
N GLU A 57 -0.94 -12.42 -3.12
CA GLU A 57 -0.45 -11.88 -4.40
C GLU A 57 -1.58 -11.33 -5.30
N SER A 58 -2.85 -11.59 -4.96
CA SER A 58 -3.99 -11.04 -5.69
C SER A 58 -4.46 -9.70 -5.10
N ARG A 59 -5.06 -8.87 -5.96
CA ARG A 59 -5.76 -7.66 -5.57
C ARG A 59 -7.13 -7.59 -6.24
N GLU A 60 -8.09 -6.99 -5.55
CA GLU A 60 -9.45 -6.71 -6.04
C GLU A 60 -9.81 -5.26 -5.73
N VAL A 61 -10.59 -4.62 -6.60
CA VAL A 61 -11.17 -3.30 -6.32
C VAL A 61 -12.37 -3.51 -5.39
N VAL A 62 -12.37 -2.84 -4.24
CA VAL A 62 -13.43 -2.94 -3.22
C VAL A 62 -14.19 -1.63 -3.02
N GLY A 63 -13.88 -0.60 -3.80
CA GLY A 63 -14.61 0.65 -3.84
C GLY A 63 -13.97 1.65 -4.79
N ASP A 64 -14.76 2.61 -5.27
CA ASP A 64 -14.31 3.68 -6.15
C ASP A 64 -14.70 5.03 -5.57
N ALA A 65 -13.84 6.03 -5.72
CA ALA A 65 -14.09 7.43 -5.33
C ALA A 65 -15.21 8.09 -6.16
N GLY A 66 -15.87 7.36 -7.07
CA GLY A 66 -16.86 7.88 -8.00
C GLY A 66 -18.22 7.18 -8.04
N ASN A 67 -18.38 5.93 -7.58
CA ASN A 67 -19.70 5.32 -7.55
C ASN A 67 -19.79 4.08 -6.64
N SER A 68 -20.89 4.01 -5.91
CA SER A 68 -21.34 2.82 -5.20
C SER A 68 -21.77 1.74 -6.20
N ALA A 69 -20.84 0.96 -6.75
CA ALA A 69 -21.19 -0.26 -7.49
C ALA A 69 -19.98 -1.20 -7.65
N ALA A 70 -19.63 -1.92 -6.59
CA ALA A 70 -19.04 -3.25 -6.74
C ALA A 70 -20.06 -4.24 -6.19
N GLY A 71 -20.76 -4.90 -7.10
CA GLY A 71 -21.66 -6.03 -6.82
C GLY A 71 -20.89 -7.34 -6.67
#